data_AF-A0A060Z2W2-F1
#
_entry.id   AF-A0A060Z2W2-F1
#
_cell.length_a   1.000
_cell.length_b   1.000
_cell.length_c   1.000
_cell.angle_alpha   90.00
_cell.angle_beta   90.00
_cell.angle_gamma   90.00
#
_symmetry.space_group_name_H-M   'P 1'
#
loop_
_entity.id
_entity.type
_entity.pdbx_description
1 polymer ?
#
loop_
_entity_poly.entity_id
_entity_poly.type
_entity_poly.pdbx_seq_one_letter_code
_entity_poly.pdbx_strand_id
1 'polypeptide(L)'
;MGWKLKTVQTILSILAFYITFAVGEDEEPRSECADFNNTTWLEYHQQGSKLQVQYLLLTRKNTDCASLFGQDFLSNNTYFNSSQPTKIIVHGYRALGSKPSWVKQLAQALLRVQDANVVVVDWIYGASLAYNMVVENYKEVAIQISVLINQLQNHGCKLESFHFIGVSLGAHVSGFVGTLFKGKIGRITGLDPAGPMFKRADTFDRLDPSDALFVEAIHTDADCERIGYTQIFIVIAKRFLLPFHLFLVGLLYFKSLTVHWNDNMTMSWCQPFNINYHPFLSDFGISISVGHADFFLNGGMDQAGCSRSRFTSMYSYVICDHMRALHIYISALNGTCPLTGIPCSSYEDFLKGRCLGCPGRCPRIGLLENSGLTVFPLPQPKKLFLLTTSAPPFCAHHILVQLEVFLLDKSAEVQVILRTGGHPETEQRLRL
;
A
#
# COMPACT_ATOMS: atom_id res chain seq x y z
N MET A 1 -11.27 74.67 1.83
CA MET A 1 -11.18 73.48 2.72
C MET A 1 -12.53 72.78 2.87
N GLY A 2 -13.28 72.58 1.77
CA GLY A 2 -14.68 72.09 1.83
C GLY A 2 -15.00 70.87 0.96
N TRP A 3 -14.02 70.35 0.20
CA TRP A 3 -14.21 69.20 -0.69
C TRP A 3 -13.75 67.86 -0.09
N LYS A 4 -12.97 67.89 1.01
CA LYS A 4 -12.55 66.66 1.70
C LYS A 4 -13.57 66.12 2.71
N LEU A 5 -14.49 66.94 3.22
CA LEU A 5 -15.50 66.48 4.20
C LEU A 5 -16.67 65.73 3.55
N LYS A 6 -17.12 66.13 2.35
CA LYS A 6 -18.27 65.50 1.70
C LYS A 6 -18.00 64.05 1.30
N THR A 7 -16.79 63.74 0.84
CA THR A 7 -16.40 62.38 0.42
C THR A 7 -16.31 61.40 1.59
N VAL A 8 -15.86 61.87 2.77
CA VAL A 8 -15.77 61.03 3.98
C VAL A 8 -17.15 60.67 4.50
N GLN A 9 -18.10 61.60 4.42
CA GLN A 9 -19.46 61.38 4.91
C GLN A 9 -20.24 60.38 4.04
N THR A 10 -20.02 60.38 2.71
CA THR A 10 -20.67 59.40 1.80
C THR A 10 -20.11 57.98 1.98
N ILE A 11 -18.82 57.84 2.27
CA ILE A 11 -18.18 56.53 2.49
C ILE A 11 -18.67 55.89 3.80
N LEU A 12 -18.86 56.68 4.86
CA LEU A 12 -19.39 56.19 6.14
C LEU A 12 -20.85 55.71 6.03
N SER A 13 -21.67 56.35 5.20
CA SER A 13 -23.07 55.92 4.99
C SER A 13 -23.18 54.60 4.22
N ILE A 14 -22.27 54.35 3.27
CA ILE A 14 -22.23 53.10 2.49
C ILE A 14 -21.72 51.94 3.36
N LEU A 15 -20.75 52.19 4.24
CA LEU A 15 -20.26 51.20 5.22
C LEU A 15 -21.34 50.81 6.24
N ALA A 16 -22.15 51.75 6.72
CA ALA A 16 -23.25 51.45 7.65
C ALA A 16 -24.39 50.63 6.98
N PHE A 17 -24.60 50.81 5.67
CA PHE A 17 -25.60 50.05 4.91
C PHE A 17 -25.13 48.60 4.63
N TYR A 18 -23.83 48.36 4.51
CA TYR A 18 -23.28 47.00 4.40
C TYR A 18 -23.25 46.23 5.73
N ILE A 19 -23.13 46.93 6.87
CA ILE A 19 -23.14 46.28 8.19
C ILE A 19 -24.53 45.78 8.57
N THR A 20 -25.61 46.36 8.02
CA THR A 20 -27.00 45.95 8.32
C THR A 20 -27.51 44.79 7.46
N PHE A 21 -26.84 44.42 6.36
CA PHE A 21 -27.16 43.23 5.56
C PHE A 21 -26.33 41.98 5.90
N ALA A 22 -25.43 42.08 6.89
CA ALA A 22 -24.59 40.96 7.35
C ALA A 22 -25.11 40.29 8.63
N VAL A 23 -26.39 40.47 8.98
CA VAL A 23 -27.08 39.57 9.91
C VAL A 23 -27.67 38.44 9.08
N GLY A 24 -26.78 37.56 8.64
CA GLY A 24 -27.16 36.25 8.14
C GLY A 24 -27.76 35.45 9.30
N GLU A 25 -28.85 34.76 9.00
CA GLU A 25 -29.56 33.84 9.88
C GLU A 25 -28.58 32.97 10.68
N ASP A 26 -28.83 32.83 11.98
CA ASP A 26 -28.11 31.90 12.85
C ASP A 26 -28.27 30.48 12.28
N GLU A 27 -27.33 30.05 11.44
CA GLU A 27 -27.13 28.64 11.13
C GLU A 27 -26.73 27.95 12.45
N GLU A 28 -27.63 27.11 12.93
CA GLU A 28 -27.37 26.06 13.92
C GLU A 28 -25.97 25.46 13.69
N PRO A 29 -25.11 25.31 14.72
CA PRO A 29 -23.74 24.88 14.51
C PRO A 29 -23.75 23.46 13.93
N ARG A 30 -23.46 23.34 12.63
CA ARG A 30 -23.13 22.05 12.01
C ARG A 30 -22.05 21.42 12.88
N SER A 31 -22.36 20.30 13.53
CA SER A 31 -21.39 19.55 14.30
C SER A 31 -20.17 19.27 13.42
N GLU A 32 -19.02 19.82 13.80
CA GLU A 32 -17.78 19.68 13.04
C GLU A 32 -17.39 18.19 12.96
N CYS A 33 -17.24 17.67 11.74
CA CYS A 33 -16.85 16.27 11.55
C CYS A 33 -15.46 16.03 12.13
N ALA A 34 -15.27 14.90 12.81
CA ALA A 34 -13.94 14.52 13.25
C ALA A 34 -13.02 14.27 12.04
N ASP A 35 -11.80 14.77 12.11
CA ASP A 35 -10.80 14.64 11.06
C ASP A 35 -9.43 14.29 11.68
N PHE A 36 -8.49 13.89 10.84
CA PHE A 36 -7.11 13.66 11.24
C PHE A 36 -6.53 14.87 11.96
N ASN A 37 -5.63 14.61 12.91
CA ASN A 37 -4.91 15.65 13.61
C ASN A 37 -4.10 16.47 12.59
N ASN A 38 -4.19 17.80 12.73
CA ASN A 38 -3.31 18.71 12.01
C ASN A 38 -2.02 18.84 12.81
N THR A 39 -0.88 18.69 12.16
CA THR A 39 0.42 18.93 12.80
C THR A 39 1.26 19.84 11.94
N THR A 40 1.68 20.98 12.49
CA THR A 40 2.79 21.75 11.93
C THR A 40 4.12 21.29 12.56
N TRP A 41 5.23 21.47 11.83
CA TRP A 41 6.58 21.17 12.34
C TRP A 41 6.90 21.87 13.67
N LEU A 42 6.29 23.04 13.93
CA LEU A 42 6.49 23.85 15.13
C LEU A 42 5.78 23.25 16.35
N GLU A 43 4.53 22.80 16.20
CA GLU A 43 3.75 22.18 17.28
C GLU A 43 4.38 20.87 17.76
N TYR A 44 4.96 20.10 16.84
CA TYR A 44 5.64 18.85 17.17
C TYR A 44 6.89 19.05 18.05
N HIS A 45 7.69 20.08 17.76
CA HIS A 45 8.91 20.37 18.53
C HIS A 45 8.60 20.85 19.95
N GLN A 46 7.43 21.45 20.16
CA GLN A 46 6.98 21.98 21.45
C GLN A 46 6.32 20.91 22.34
N GLN A 47 5.60 19.93 21.77
CA GLN A 47 4.84 18.92 22.54
C GLN A 47 5.67 17.72 23.02
N GLY A 48 6.93 17.59 22.59
CA GLY A 48 7.87 16.58 23.10
C GLY A 48 7.40 15.14 22.89
N SER A 49 7.62 14.58 21.70
CA SER A 49 7.65 13.13 21.39
C SER A 49 6.53 12.23 21.96
N LYS A 50 5.39 12.75 22.43
CA LYS A 50 4.30 11.92 22.96
C LYS A 50 3.48 11.38 21.81
N LEU A 51 3.49 10.06 21.63
CA LEU A 51 2.66 9.40 20.63
C LEU A 51 1.18 9.72 20.91
N GLN A 52 0.51 10.31 19.92
CA GLN A 52 -0.92 10.58 19.94
C GLN A 52 -1.59 9.67 18.92
N VAL A 53 -2.47 8.80 19.39
CA VAL A 53 -3.35 7.98 18.55
C VAL A 53 -4.79 8.40 18.81
N GLN A 54 -5.51 8.74 17.75
CA GLN A 54 -6.95 8.95 17.80
C GLN A 54 -7.65 7.98 16.85
N TYR A 55 -8.94 7.74 17.10
CA TYR A 55 -9.73 6.83 16.29
C TYR A 55 -10.92 7.58 15.70
N LEU A 56 -11.13 7.41 14.40
CA LEU A 56 -12.24 8.02 13.67
C LEU A 56 -13.19 6.91 13.23
N LEU A 57 -14.45 6.98 13.64
CA LEU A 57 -15.48 5.99 13.30
C LEU A 57 -16.33 6.47 12.13
N LEU A 58 -16.44 5.60 11.13
CA LEU A 58 -17.33 5.71 9.99
C LEU A 58 -18.22 4.46 9.92
N THR A 59 -19.50 4.69 9.63
CA THR A 59 -20.50 3.64 9.40
C THR A 59 -21.34 4.03 8.20
N ARG A 60 -22.25 3.17 7.76
CA ARG A 60 -23.21 3.52 6.69
C ARG A 60 -24.10 4.72 7.03
N LYS A 61 -24.27 5.04 8.32
CA LYS A 61 -25.06 6.18 8.79
C LYS A 61 -24.30 7.52 8.67
N ASN A 62 -22.98 7.50 8.62
CA ASN A 62 -22.13 8.70 8.63
C ASN A 62 -20.92 8.57 7.68
N THR A 63 -21.14 8.09 6.45
CA THR A 63 -20.07 7.74 5.49
C THR A 63 -19.12 8.88 5.11
N ASP A 64 -19.55 10.13 5.30
CA ASP A 64 -18.81 11.34 4.88
C ASP A 64 -18.31 12.20 6.03
N CYS A 65 -18.76 11.91 7.25
CA CYS A 65 -18.52 12.73 8.44
C CYS A 65 -18.17 11.80 9.60
N ALA A 66 -16.88 11.59 9.83
CA ALA A 66 -16.42 10.69 10.88
C ALA A 66 -16.77 11.26 12.27
N SER A 67 -17.03 10.37 13.21
CA SER A 67 -17.15 10.73 14.63
C SER A 67 -15.88 10.32 15.36
N LEU A 68 -15.43 11.13 16.32
CA LEU A 68 -14.34 10.71 17.21
C LEU A 68 -14.76 9.45 17.98
N PHE A 69 -13.84 8.50 18.09
CA PHE A 69 -14.07 7.20 18.71
C PHE A 69 -13.03 6.95 19.80
N GLY A 70 -13.46 6.57 20.99
CA GLY A 70 -12.58 6.48 22.14
C GLY A 70 -13.27 6.00 23.42
N GLN A 71 -12.51 5.98 24.52
CA GLN A 71 -12.88 5.38 25.80
C GLN A 71 -14.22 5.85 26.38
N ASP A 72 -14.47 7.16 26.35
CA ASP A 72 -15.65 7.76 26.99
C ASP A 72 -16.93 7.68 26.14
N PHE A 73 -16.82 7.22 24.88
CA PHE A 73 -17.91 7.30 23.90
C PHE A 73 -18.58 5.96 23.60
N LEU A 74 -18.06 4.82 24.07
CA LEU A 74 -18.68 3.51 23.82
C LEU A 74 -20.08 3.36 24.44
N SER A 75 -20.41 4.17 25.44
CA SER A 75 -21.72 4.21 26.10
C SER A 75 -22.72 5.20 25.49
N ASN A 76 -22.27 6.13 24.64
CA ASN A 76 -23.11 7.21 24.08
C ASN A 76 -23.02 7.37 22.55
N ASN A 77 -22.22 6.53 21.86
CA ASN A 77 -22.07 6.58 20.41
C ASN A 77 -23.22 5.83 19.71
N THR A 78 -24.04 6.57 18.97
CA THR A 78 -25.22 6.05 18.24
C THR A 78 -24.88 5.37 16.91
N TYR A 79 -23.63 5.46 16.46
CA TYR A 79 -23.15 4.91 15.20
C TYR A 79 -22.58 3.49 15.36
N PHE A 80 -21.78 3.25 16.41
CA PHE A 80 -21.12 1.96 16.60
C PHE A 80 -22.11 0.82 16.91
N ASN A 81 -21.89 -0.35 16.31
CA ASN A 81 -22.69 -1.55 16.57
C ASN A 81 -21.79 -2.78 16.80
N SER A 82 -21.77 -3.31 18.02
CA SER A 82 -20.92 -4.45 18.39
C SER A 82 -21.29 -5.77 17.71
N SER A 83 -22.50 -5.89 17.17
CA SER A 83 -22.93 -7.06 16.40
C SER A 83 -22.42 -7.05 14.95
N GLN A 84 -21.93 -5.91 14.46
CA GLN A 84 -21.35 -5.77 13.12
C GLN A 84 -19.85 -6.06 13.12
N PRO A 85 -19.28 -6.54 12.00
CA PRO A 85 -17.85 -6.68 11.85
C PRO A 85 -17.17 -5.30 11.92
N THR A 86 -15.95 -5.25 12.46
CA THR A 86 -15.18 -4.01 12.59
C THR A 86 -13.95 -4.06 11.69
N LYS A 87 -13.86 -3.11 10.75
CA LYS A 87 -12.71 -2.91 9.87
C LYS A 87 -11.81 -1.84 10.46
N ILE A 88 -10.53 -2.12 10.63
CA ILE A 88 -9.56 -1.19 11.22
C ILE A 88 -8.56 -0.79 10.15
N ILE A 89 -8.56 0.47 9.76
CA ILE A 89 -7.65 1.02 8.75
C ILE A 89 -6.45 1.63 9.47
N VAL A 90 -5.25 1.15 9.16
CA VAL A 90 -3.99 1.64 9.73
C VAL A 90 -3.10 2.16 8.61
N HIS A 91 -2.89 3.48 8.57
CA HIS A 91 -1.96 4.08 7.61
C HIS A 91 -0.50 3.81 8.01
N GLY A 92 0.44 4.05 7.09
CA GLY A 92 1.88 3.91 7.34
C GLY A 92 2.61 5.24 7.51
N TYR A 93 3.91 5.22 7.19
CA TYR A 93 4.84 6.35 7.28
C TYR A 93 4.41 7.56 6.44
N ARG A 94 4.60 8.78 6.98
CA ARG A 94 4.19 10.06 6.37
C ARG A 94 5.27 11.12 6.58
N ALA A 95 6.28 11.19 5.71
CA ALA A 95 7.45 12.07 5.88
C ALA A 95 7.12 13.54 6.25
N LEU A 96 6.03 14.10 5.72
CA LEU A 96 5.64 15.51 5.94
C LEU A 96 4.41 15.69 6.84
N GLY A 97 3.92 14.64 7.51
CA GLY A 97 2.70 14.75 8.33
C GLY A 97 1.42 15.05 7.56
N SER A 98 1.44 14.89 6.24
CA SER A 98 0.26 15.12 5.43
C SER A 98 -0.79 14.04 5.67
N LYS A 99 -2.05 14.44 5.76
CA LYS A 99 -3.19 13.52 5.91
C LYS A 99 -3.28 12.56 4.72
N PRO A 100 -3.54 11.25 4.96
CA PRO A 100 -3.71 10.29 3.89
C PRO A 100 -5.08 10.48 3.19
N SER A 101 -5.07 11.14 2.03
CA SER A 101 -6.28 11.44 1.23
C SER A 101 -7.10 10.20 0.82
N TRP A 102 -6.45 9.04 0.75
CA TRP A 102 -7.05 7.78 0.33
C TRP A 102 -7.92 7.11 1.40
N VAL A 103 -7.78 7.48 2.68
CA VAL A 103 -8.47 6.81 3.80
C VAL A 103 -9.99 6.89 3.64
N LYS A 104 -10.51 8.08 3.31
CA LYS A 104 -11.94 8.29 3.09
C LYS A 104 -12.46 7.39 1.96
N GLN A 105 -11.72 7.29 0.86
CA GLN A 105 -12.10 6.45 -0.28
C GLN A 105 -12.14 4.97 0.09
N LEU A 106 -11.15 4.47 0.83
CA LEU A 106 -11.12 3.08 1.30
C LEU A 106 -12.29 2.79 2.27
N ALA A 107 -12.51 3.67 3.25
CA ALA A 107 -13.60 3.52 4.21
C ALA A 107 -14.98 3.47 3.50
N GLN A 108 -15.21 4.36 2.54
CA GLN A 108 -16.42 4.35 1.73
C GLN A 108 -16.54 3.08 0.89
N ALA A 109 -15.45 2.62 0.27
CA ALA A 109 -15.45 1.38 -0.51
C ALA A 109 -15.84 0.17 0.35
N LEU A 110 -15.32 0.07 1.58
CA LEU A 110 -15.69 -0.98 2.53
C LEU A 110 -17.16 -0.92 2.94
N LEU A 111 -17.66 0.28 3.28
CA LEU A 111 -19.05 0.48 3.72
C LEU A 111 -20.07 0.24 2.59
N ARG A 112 -19.69 0.46 1.33
CA ARG A 112 -20.53 0.12 0.17
C ARG A 112 -20.78 -1.38 0.06
N VAL A 113 -19.78 -2.20 0.38
CA VAL A 113 -19.84 -3.65 0.14
C VAL A 113 -20.25 -4.46 1.38
N GLN A 114 -20.04 -3.93 2.58
CA GLN A 114 -20.39 -4.60 3.84
C GLN A 114 -20.93 -3.60 4.86
N ASP A 115 -21.99 -3.98 5.58
CA ASP A 115 -22.45 -3.23 6.74
C ASP A 115 -21.53 -3.53 7.93
N ALA A 116 -20.76 -2.52 8.33
CA ALA A 116 -19.63 -2.68 9.24
C ALA A 116 -19.33 -1.38 9.99
N ASN A 117 -18.63 -1.51 11.12
CA ASN A 117 -17.93 -0.38 11.72
C ASN A 117 -16.58 -0.21 11.00
N VAL A 118 -16.27 0.98 10.49
CA VAL A 118 -14.93 1.29 9.99
C VAL A 118 -14.25 2.24 10.95
N VAL A 119 -13.19 1.78 11.60
CA VAL A 119 -12.37 2.55 12.53
C VAL A 119 -11.05 2.89 11.85
N VAL A 120 -10.81 4.17 11.63
CA VAL A 120 -9.52 4.67 11.13
C VAL A 120 -8.63 4.97 12.33
N VAL A 121 -7.42 4.42 12.33
CA VAL A 121 -6.39 4.74 13.31
C VAL A 121 -5.58 5.91 12.78
N ASP A 122 -5.74 7.09 13.37
CA ASP A 122 -4.89 8.23 13.12
C ASP A 122 -3.77 8.26 14.15
N TRP A 123 -2.56 8.01 13.67
CA TRP A 123 -1.32 8.12 14.42
C TRP A 123 -0.32 9.01 13.66
N ILE A 124 -0.82 10.00 12.91
CA ILE A 124 -0.03 10.87 12.04
C ILE A 124 1.18 11.47 12.76
N TYR A 125 1.03 11.83 14.03
CA TYR A 125 2.09 12.38 14.87
C TYR A 125 3.25 11.38 15.04
N GLY A 126 2.94 10.10 15.30
CA GLY A 126 3.94 9.05 15.42
C GLY A 126 4.50 8.56 14.08
N ALA A 127 3.77 8.79 12.99
CA ALA A 127 4.10 8.32 11.65
C ALA A 127 4.98 9.27 10.84
N SER A 128 5.26 10.47 11.36
CA SER A 128 5.82 11.57 10.58
C SER A 128 7.12 12.05 11.19
N LEU A 129 8.26 11.68 10.59
CA LEU A 129 9.61 12.13 10.93
C LEU A 129 10.64 11.41 10.03
N ALA A 130 11.92 11.32 10.42
CA ALA A 130 12.85 10.38 9.81
C ALA A 130 12.41 8.92 10.06
N TYR A 131 12.47 8.07 9.03
CA TYR A 131 11.93 6.71 9.07
C TYR A 131 12.50 5.85 10.22
N ASN A 132 13.80 5.97 10.50
CA ASN A 132 14.48 5.25 11.58
C ASN A 132 13.96 5.60 12.99
N MET A 133 13.30 6.74 13.15
CA MET A 133 12.63 7.10 14.41
C MET A 133 11.18 6.61 14.42
N VAL A 134 10.47 6.80 13.30
CA VAL A 134 9.06 6.41 13.17
C VAL A 134 8.88 4.90 13.31
N VAL A 135 9.82 4.12 12.76
CA VAL A 135 9.77 2.67 12.80
C VAL A 135 9.81 2.10 14.22
N GLU A 136 10.29 2.85 15.22
CA GLU A 136 10.27 2.41 16.63
C GLU A 136 8.88 2.59 17.28
N ASN A 137 8.05 3.48 16.73
CA ASN A 137 6.74 3.81 17.31
C ASN A 137 5.66 2.73 17.03
N TYR A 138 5.89 1.82 16.07
CA TYR A 138 4.83 0.91 15.61
C TYR A 138 4.30 0.00 16.72
N LYS A 139 5.16 -0.45 17.65
CA LYS A 139 4.77 -1.28 18.80
C LYS A 139 3.89 -0.50 19.77
N GLU A 140 4.25 0.75 20.06
CA GLU A 140 3.48 1.61 20.96
C GLU A 140 2.09 1.93 20.36
N VAL A 141 2.02 2.20 19.05
CA VAL A 141 0.74 2.36 18.33
C VAL A 141 -0.10 1.08 18.46
N ALA A 142 0.49 -0.08 18.22
CA ALA A 142 -0.20 -1.36 18.34
C ALA A 142 -0.68 -1.65 19.78
N ILE A 143 0.09 -1.28 20.80
CA ILE A 143 -0.33 -1.35 22.20
C ILE A 143 -1.57 -0.48 22.43
N GLN A 144 -1.58 0.77 21.96
CA GLN A 144 -2.76 1.63 22.11
C GLN A 144 -3.99 1.08 21.38
N ILE A 145 -3.82 0.52 20.18
CA ILE A 145 -4.91 -0.15 19.46
C ILE A 145 -5.41 -1.35 20.26
N SER A 146 -4.52 -2.15 20.86
CA SER A 146 -4.91 -3.32 21.66
C SER A 146 -5.78 -2.96 22.88
N VAL A 147 -5.55 -1.79 23.48
CA VAL A 147 -6.41 -1.26 24.55
C VAL A 147 -7.82 -1.01 24.03
N LEU A 148 -7.96 -0.37 22.85
CA LEU A 148 -9.27 -0.18 22.22
C LEU A 148 -9.94 -1.52 21.91
N ILE A 149 -9.22 -2.50 21.34
CA ILE A 149 -9.79 -3.82 21.02
C ILE A 149 -10.31 -4.53 22.27
N ASN A 150 -9.54 -4.55 23.36
CA ASN A 150 -9.98 -5.13 24.63
C ASN A 150 -11.27 -4.46 25.15
N GLN A 151 -11.40 -3.15 24.98
CA GLN A 151 -12.62 -2.42 25.36
C GLN A 151 -13.80 -2.81 24.49
N LEU A 152 -13.60 -2.94 23.18
CA LEU A 152 -14.65 -3.39 22.26
C LEU A 152 -15.08 -4.84 22.55
N GLN A 153 -14.16 -5.72 22.96
CA GLN A 153 -14.49 -7.07 23.41
C GLN A 153 -15.38 -7.05 24.66
N ASN A 154 -15.07 -6.19 25.63
CA ASN A 154 -15.89 -6.02 26.83
C ASN A 154 -17.31 -5.51 26.50
N HIS A 155 -17.50 -4.88 25.33
CA HIS A 155 -18.80 -4.44 24.80
C HIS A 155 -19.43 -5.44 23.82
N GLY A 156 -18.94 -6.69 23.79
CA GLY A 156 -19.55 -7.80 23.06
C GLY A 156 -18.97 -8.08 21.67
N CYS A 157 -17.92 -7.38 21.24
CA CYS A 157 -17.22 -7.71 19.99
C CYS A 157 -16.42 -9.00 20.14
N LYS A 158 -16.36 -9.81 19.08
CA LYS A 158 -15.55 -11.02 19.01
C LYS A 158 -14.21 -10.70 18.33
N LEU A 159 -13.11 -11.34 18.72
CA LEU A 159 -11.80 -11.08 18.07
C LEU A 159 -11.83 -11.45 16.58
N GLU A 160 -12.60 -12.48 16.25
CA GLU A 160 -12.79 -13.02 14.91
C GLU A 160 -13.58 -12.06 14.00
N SER A 161 -14.29 -11.07 14.56
CA SER A 161 -15.04 -10.08 13.76
C SER A 161 -14.19 -8.86 13.36
N PHE A 162 -12.95 -8.75 13.86
CA PHE A 162 -12.03 -7.69 13.48
C PHE A 162 -11.26 -8.05 12.20
N HIS A 163 -11.19 -7.06 11.31
CA HIS A 163 -10.38 -7.11 10.11
C HIS A 163 -9.48 -5.88 10.03
N PHE A 164 -8.19 -6.06 10.19
CA PHE A 164 -7.19 -5.01 10.05
C PHE A 164 -6.74 -4.87 8.61
N ILE A 165 -6.64 -3.64 8.12
CA ILE A 165 -6.17 -3.29 6.79
C ILE A 165 -5.04 -2.28 6.98
N GLY A 166 -3.81 -2.77 6.92
CA GLY A 166 -2.61 -1.99 7.18
C GLY A 166 -1.88 -1.65 5.89
N VAL A 167 -1.59 -0.37 5.66
CA VAL A 167 -0.82 0.09 4.49
C VAL A 167 0.61 0.38 4.91
N SER A 168 1.61 -0.09 4.15
CA SER A 168 3.03 0.20 4.43
C SER A 168 3.41 -0.25 5.85
N LEU A 169 4.03 0.63 6.65
CA LEU A 169 4.32 0.41 8.08
C LEU A 169 3.07 0.04 8.91
N GLY A 170 1.88 0.48 8.50
CA GLY A 170 0.62 0.11 9.16
C GLY A 170 0.28 -1.38 9.06
N ALA A 171 0.86 -2.11 8.09
CA ALA A 171 0.75 -3.57 8.01
C ALA A 171 1.47 -4.24 9.20
N HIS A 172 2.63 -3.74 9.60
CA HIS A 172 3.37 -4.26 10.76
C HIS A 172 2.76 -3.84 12.09
N VAL A 173 2.17 -2.63 12.17
CA VAL A 173 1.31 -2.26 13.31
C VAL A 173 0.17 -3.27 13.45
N SER A 174 -0.51 -3.59 12.34
CA SER A 174 -1.61 -4.56 12.34
C SER A 174 -1.15 -5.97 12.75
N GLY A 175 -0.01 -6.43 12.23
CA GLY A 175 0.63 -7.69 12.62
C GLY A 175 0.90 -7.76 14.12
N PHE A 176 1.57 -6.75 14.66
CA PHE A 176 1.90 -6.70 16.09
C PHE A 176 0.66 -6.67 17.00
N VAL A 177 -0.43 -5.99 16.59
CA VAL A 177 -1.72 -6.11 17.30
C VAL A 177 -2.19 -7.57 17.31
N GLY A 178 -2.13 -8.25 16.17
CA GLY A 178 -2.41 -9.69 16.05
C GLY A 178 -1.58 -10.55 16.99
N THR A 179 -0.27 -10.30 17.07
CA THR A 179 0.66 -10.95 18.00
C THR A 179 0.21 -10.77 19.46
N LEU A 180 -0.16 -9.55 19.86
CA LEU A 180 -0.66 -9.24 21.22
C LEU A 180 -1.93 -10.04 21.56
N PHE A 181 -2.77 -10.33 20.57
CA PHE A 181 -3.97 -11.18 20.71
C PHE A 181 -3.72 -12.65 20.37
N LYS A 182 -2.46 -13.09 20.28
CA LYS A 182 -2.05 -14.47 20.05
C LYS A 182 -2.67 -15.08 18.78
N GLY A 183 -2.75 -14.31 17.71
CA GLY A 183 -3.26 -14.78 16.43
C GLY A 183 -4.78 -14.93 16.33
N LYS A 184 -5.54 -14.46 17.33
CA LYS A 184 -7.00 -14.66 17.39
C LYS A 184 -7.81 -13.61 16.63
N ILE A 185 -7.16 -12.59 16.06
CA ILE A 185 -7.82 -11.60 15.21
C ILE A 185 -8.36 -12.30 13.96
N GLY A 186 -9.55 -11.90 13.49
CA GLY A 186 -10.22 -12.56 12.36
C GLY A 186 -9.42 -12.48 11.05
N ARG A 187 -8.99 -11.28 10.66
CA ARG A 187 -8.23 -11.09 9.42
C ARG A 187 -7.24 -9.92 9.51
N ILE A 188 -6.09 -10.07 8.87
CA ILE A 188 -5.18 -8.95 8.55
C ILE A 188 -4.95 -8.93 7.03
N THR A 189 -5.08 -7.75 6.43
CA THR A 189 -4.71 -7.46 5.04
C THR A 189 -3.56 -6.46 5.03
N GLY A 190 -2.38 -6.91 4.63
CA GLY A 190 -1.18 -6.08 4.44
C GLY A 190 -1.12 -5.52 3.03
N LEU A 191 -1.30 -4.22 2.88
CA LEU A 191 -1.20 -3.51 1.60
C LEU A 191 0.21 -2.94 1.45
N ASP A 192 1.02 -3.64 0.67
CA ASP A 192 2.46 -3.42 0.47
C ASP A 192 3.22 -3.20 1.79
N PRO A 193 3.33 -4.22 2.66
CA PRO A 193 4.00 -4.10 3.96
C PRO A 193 5.43 -3.57 3.79
N ALA A 194 5.86 -2.67 4.67
CA ALA A 194 7.14 -1.98 4.52
C ALA A 194 8.35 -2.94 4.61
N GLY A 195 9.24 -2.90 3.62
CA GLY A 195 10.48 -3.69 3.59
C GLY A 195 11.56 -3.21 4.57
N PRO A 196 11.90 -1.90 4.61
CA PRO A 196 13.00 -1.40 5.43
C PRO A 196 12.79 -1.67 6.92
N MET A 197 13.80 -2.26 7.57
CA MET A 197 13.79 -2.78 8.96
C MET A 197 13.03 -4.10 9.19
N PHE A 198 12.14 -4.53 8.28
CA PHE A 198 11.30 -5.72 8.49
C PHE A 198 11.71 -6.94 7.64
N LYS A 199 12.36 -6.75 6.48
CA LYS A 199 12.76 -7.84 5.57
C LYS A 199 13.58 -8.96 6.22
N ARG A 200 14.37 -8.63 7.24
CA ARG A 200 15.20 -9.57 8.02
C ARG A 200 14.81 -9.61 9.49
N ALA A 201 13.69 -9.00 9.85
CA ALA A 201 13.19 -9.04 11.22
C ALA A 201 12.67 -10.44 11.53
N ASP A 202 12.69 -10.77 12.82
CA ASP A 202 12.02 -11.96 13.33
C ASP A 202 10.52 -11.90 13.00
N THR A 203 9.89 -13.06 12.84
CA THR A 203 8.44 -13.18 12.65
C THR A 203 7.63 -12.41 13.70
N PHE A 204 8.14 -12.26 14.93
CA PHE A 204 7.52 -11.49 16.00
C PHE A 204 7.55 -9.96 15.77
N ASP A 205 8.53 -9.47 15.02
CA ASP A 205 8.78 -8.05 14.80
C ASP A 205 8.29 -7.57 13.42
N ARG A 206 7.51 -8.37 12.70
CA ARG A 206 6.92 -8.03 11.40
C ARG A 206 5.54 -8.65 11.25
N LEU A 207 4.88 -8.39 10.11
CA LEU A 207 3.65 -9.10 9.77
C LEU A 207 3.99 -10.55 9.46
N ASP A 208 3.20 -11.47 9.99
CA ASP A 208 3.37 -12.91 9.84
C ASP A 208 2.01 -13.63 9.78
N PRO A 209 1.89 -14.81 9.14
CA PRO A 209 0.63 -15.56 9.12
C PRO A 209 0.09 -15.88 10.50
N SER A 210 0.94 -16.01 11.52
CA SER A 210 0.52 -16.30 12.90
C SER A 210 -0.21 -15.16 13.60
N ASP A 211 -0.24 -13.96 13.02
CA ASP A 211 -0.85 -12.78 13.64
C ASP A 211 -2.39 -12.75 13.60
N ALA A 212 -3.02 -13.58 12.75
CA ALA A 212 -4.47 -13.67 12.65
C ALA A 212 -4.94 -15.05 12.17
N LEU A 213 -6.23 -15.33 12.31
CA LEU A 213 -6.86 -16.51 11.72
C LEU A 213 -6.67 -16.56 10.20
N PHE A 214 -6.60 -15.40 9.56
CA PHE A 214 -6.21 -15.27 8.17
C PHE A 214 -5.40 -13.99 7.93
N VAL A 215 -4.32 -14.11 7.17
CA VAL A 215 -3.45 -13.00 6.80
C VAL A 215 -3.26 -13.06 5.30
N GLU A 216 -3.52 -11.97 4.61
CA GLU A 216 -3.11 -11.80 3.22
C GLU A 216 -2.22 -10.58 3.06
N ALA A 217 -1.31 -10.64 2.10
CA ALA A 217 -0.47 -9.51 1.73
C ALA A 217 -0.53 -9.28 0.22
N ILE A 218 -0.50 -8.01 -0.19
CA ILE A 218 -0.46 -7.59 -1.58
C ILE A 218 0.84 -6.82 -1.77
N HIS A 219 1.75 -7.37 -2.57
CA HIS A 219 3.08 -6.81 -2.83
C HIS A 219 3.07 -6.09 -4.17
N THR A 220 3.52 -4.83 -4.16
CA THR A 220 3.53 -3.96 -5.34
C THR A 220 4.79 -3.14 -5.51
N ASP A 221 5.67 -3.08 -4.51
CA ASP A 221 6.93 -2.33 -4.57
C ASP A 221 8.04 -3.08 -3.82
N ALA A 222 8.14 -4.38 -4.06
CA ALA A 222 9.11 -5.26 -3.45
C ALA A 222 10.47 -5.19 -4.16
N ASP A 223 11.54 -5.16 -3.36
CA ASP A 223 12.92 -5.24 -3.84
C ASP A 223 13.19 -6.53 -4.65
N CYS A 224 13.74 -6.35 -5.86
CA CYS A 224 14.18 -7.43 -6.76
C CYS A 224 15.29 -8.20 -6.02
N GLU A 225 14.95 -9.35 -5.42
CA GLU A 225 15.94 -10.23 -4.80
C GLU A 225 16.93 -10.66 -5.89
N ARG A 226 18.06 -9.94 -5.98
CA ARG A 226 19.14 -10.27 -6.91
C ARG A 226 19.57 -11.69 -6.61
N ILE A 227 19.26 -12.57 -7.54
CA ILE A 227 19.78 -13.94 -7.62
C ILE A 227 21.29 -13.89 -7.34
N GLY A 228 21.71 -14.36 -6.17
CA GLY A 228 23.00 -14.99 -5.93
C GLY A 228 24.27 -14.13 -5.93
N TYR A 229 24.32 -12.97 -5.24
CA TYR A 229 25.63 -12.43 -4.83
C TYR A 229 25.65 -12.00 -3.35
N THR A 230 26.23 -12.85 -2.52
CA THR A 230 26.69 -12.53 -1.17
C THR A 230 27.75 -11.42 -1.26
N GLN A 231 27.42 -10.19 -0.91
CA GLN A 231 28.45 -9.18 -0.63
C GLN A 231 28.89 -9.31 0.83
N ILE A 232 30.13 -9.77 1.00
CA ILE A 232 30.88 -9.63 2.25
C ILE A 232 31.08 -8.13 2.50
N PHE A 233 30.56 -7.62 3.61
CA PHE A 233 30.84 -6.26 4.07
C PHE A 233 32.27 -6.21 4.62
N ILE A 234 33.22 -5.65 3.85
CA ILE A 234 34.47 -5.14 4.43
C ILE A 234 34.20 -3.70 4.89
N VAL A 235 34.08 -3.51 6.20
CA VAL A 235 34.03 -2.19 6.83
C VAL A 235 35.44 -1.59 6.76
N ILE A 236 35.69 -0.69 5.81
CA ILE A 236 36.88 0.16 5.86
C ILE A 236 36.51 1.44 6.60
N ALA A 237 36.81 1.47 7.90
CA ALA A 237 36.78 2.69 8.69
C ALA A 237 37.92 3.62 8.22
N LYS A 238 37.59 4.70 7.53
CA LYS A 238 38.57 5.71 7.11
C LYS A 238 38.79 6.69 8.26
N ARG A 239 39.83 6.45 9.07
CA ARG A 239 40.38 7.46 9.99
C ARG A 239 41.34 8.33 9.18
N PHE A 240 40.98 9.59 8.98
CA PHE A 240 41.87 10.60 8.40
C PHE A 240 43.11 10.76 9.28
N LEU A 241 44.29 10.62 8.68
CA LEU A 241 45.55 11.33 9.02
C LEU A 241 46.51 11.12 7.83
N LEU A 242 46.77 12.20 7.07
CA LEU A 242 47.89 12.32 6.11
C LEU A 242 49.21 12.55 6.88
N PRO A 243 50.43 12.50 6.28
CA PRO A 243 50.75 12.46 4.84
C PRO A 243 51.84 11.44 4.40
N PHE A 244 52.02 11.36 3.07
CA PHE A 244 53.21 11.00 2.27
C PHE A 244 53.17 9.75 1.35
N HIS A 245 53.48 10.08 0.10
CA HIS A 245 54.02 9.33 -1.06
C HIS A 245 53.16 8.31 -1.85
N LEU A 246 53.04 8.66 -3.14
CA LEU A 246 52.84 7.88 -4.37
C LEU A 246 52.78 6.35 -4.24
N PHE A 247 51.83 5.73 -4.97
CA PHE A 247 52.17 4.81 -6.07
C PHE A 247 50.93 4.52 -6.96
N LEU A 248 51.12 4.59 -8.28
CA LEU A 248 50.20 4.16 -9.33
C LEU A 248 50.08 2.64 -9.38
N VAL A 249 48.87 2.10 -9.60
CA VAL A 249 48.57 0.84 -10.32
C VAL A 249 47.12 0.97 -10.79
N GLY A 250 46.66 0.80 -12.04
CA GLY A 250 47.07 -0.04 -13.16
C GLY A 250 45.81 -0.83 -13.59
N LEU A 251 45.03 -0.29 -14.55
CA LEU A 251 43.82 -0.93 -15.10
C LEU A 251 44.22 -2.06 -16.07
N LEU A 252 43.72 -3.27 -15.85
CA LEU A 252 43.76 -4.36 -16.84
C LEU A 252 42.34 -4.67 -17.33
N TYR A 253 42.14 -4.40 -18.62
CA TYR A 253 40.97 -4.73 -19.42
C TYR A 253 41.00 -6.20 -19.86
N PHE A 254 39.84 -6.86 -19.91
CA PHE A 254 39.60 -7.96 -20.83
C PHE A 254 38.35 -7.69 -21.68
N LYS A 255 38.48 -7.94 -22.99
CA LYS A 255 37.52 -7.69 -24.06
C LYS A 255 36.67 -8.94 -24.37
N SER A 256 35.37 -8.71 -24.51
CA SER A 256 34.45 -9.19 -25.55
C SER A 256 34.00 -10.66 -25.61
N LEU A 257 32.69 -10.86 -25.45
CA LEU A 257 31.88 -11.71 -26.33
C LEU A 257 30.59 -10.94 -26.67
N THR A 258 30.31 -10.75 -27.96
CA THR A 258 29.15 -10.00 -28.47
C THR A 258 28.08 -10.99 -28.93
N VAL A 259 26.86 -10.88 -28.38
CA VAL A 259 25.67 -11.58 -28.89
C VAL A 259 24.66 -10.51 -29.27
N HIS A 260 24.26 -10.48 -30.54
CA HIS A 260 23.22 -9.60 -31.07
C HIS A 260 21.85 -10.09 -30.61
N TRP A 261 21.04 -9.20 -30.01
CA TRP A 261 19.60 -9.37 -29.87
C TRP A 261 18.87 -8.18 -30.48
N ASN A 262 17.78 -8.50 -31.17
CA ASN A 262 17.00 -7.60 -32.01
C ASN A 262 16.00 -6.82 -31.13
N ASP A 263 16.02 -5.49 -31.24
CA ASP A 263 15.15 -4.58 -30.49
C ASP A 263 13.72 -4.62 -31.05
N ASN A 264 12.77 -5.24 -30.32
CA ASN A 264 11.36 -4.86 -30.34
C ASN A 264 10.54 -5.68 -29.33
N MET A 265 10.75 -5.41 -28.03
CA MET A 265 9.80 -5.55 -26.93
C MET A 265 10.56 -5.12 -25.66
N THR A 266 10.35 -3.91 -25.16
CA THR A 266 10.90 -3.51 -23.86
C THR A 266 10.07 -4.16 -22.75
N MET A 267 10.29 -5.45 -22.51
CA MET A 267 10.05 -6.07 -21.21
C MET A 267 11.20 -5.65 -20.30
N SER A 268 10.91 -4.90 -19.24
CA SER A 268 11.92 -4.54 -18.24
C SER A 268 12.29 -5.76 -17.41
N TRP A 269 13.24 -6.54 -17.93
CA TRP A 269 14.12 -7.35 -17.07
C TRP A 269 14.82 -6.40 -16.09
N CYS A 270 15.00 -6.79 -14.82
CA CYS A 270 15.86 -6.09 -13.85
C CYS A 270 17.24 -5.90 -14.51
N GLN A 271 17.47 -4.77 -15.19
CA GLN A 271 18.73 -4.51 -15.89
C GLN A 271 19.80 -4.20 -14.84
N PRO A 272 20.98 -4.84 -14.89
CA PRO A 272 22.10 -4.44 -14.06
C PRO A 272 22.63 -3.09 -14.58
N PHE A 273 22.23 -1.99 -13.94
CA PHE A 273 22.80 -0.68 -14.25
C PHE A 273 24.15 -0.45 -13.55
N ASN A 274 25.01 0.24 -14.29
CA ASN A 274 26.40 0.62 -14.03
C ASN A 274 26.71 1.09 -12.59
N ILE A 275 27.86 0.65 -12.06
CA ILE A 275 28.34 0.73 -10.66
C ILE A 275 28.69 2.16 -10.16
N ASN A 276 28.15 3.23 -10.74
CA ASN A 276 28.57 4.61 -10.39
C ASN A 276 27.50 5.48 -9.69
N TYR A 277 26.43 4.91 -9.15
CA TYR A 277 25.51 5.64 -8.26
C TYR A 277 25.20 4.82 -7.00
N HIS A 278 25.17 5.51 -5.85
CA HIS A 278 25.08 4.96 -4.49
C HIS A 278 23.91 3.98 -4.25
N PRO A 279 24.05 3.00 -3.31
CA PRO A 279 23.16 1.85 -3.15
C PRO A 279 21.98 2.08 -2.16
N PHE A 280 21.32 3.24 -2.20
CA PHE A 280 20.19 3.51 -1.29
C PHE A 280 18.84 3.30 -2.00
N LEU A 281 18.18 2.21 -1.60
CA LEU A 281 16.72 1.92 -1.61
C LEU A 281 15.90 2.45 -2.79
N SER A 282 15.63 1.59 -3.77
CA SER A 282 14.62 1.85 -4.81
C SER A 282 13.21 1.41 -4.44
N ASP A 283 13.02 0.63 -3.38
CA ASP A 283 11.76 -0.10 -3.14
C ASP A 283 11.35 0.02 -1.64
N PHE A 284 10.07 0.26 -1.37
CA PHE A 284 9.51 0.44 -0.03
C PHE A 284 8.82 -0.81 0.53
N GLY A 285 8.38 -1.73 -0.33
CA GLY A 285 7.69 -2.97 0.02
C GLY A 285 8.63 -4.12 0.43
N ILE A 286 8.12 -5.03 1.24
CA ILE A 286 8.82 -6.25 1.65
C ILE A 286 8.71 -7.32 0.56
N SER A 287 9.81 -8.00 0.25
CA SER A 287 9.85 -9.02 -0.82
C SER A 287 9.61 -10.46 -0.35
N ILE A 288 9.58 -10.69 0.96
CA ILE A 288 9.31 -11.99 1.55
C ILE A 288 7.80 -12.19 1.75
N SER A 289 7.37 -13.45 1.73
CA SER A 289 6.01 -13.83 2.09
C SER A 289 5.77 -13.57 3.59
N VAL A 290 4.64 -12.93 3.89
CA VAL A 290 4.24 -12.53 5.25
C VAL A 290 2.79 -12.93 5.58
N GLY A 291 2.05 -13.48 4.62
CA GLY A 291 0.66 -13.93 4.81
C GLY A 291 0.45 -15.42 4.54
N HIS A 292 -0.77 -15.88 4.82
CA HIS A 292 -1.26 -17.17 4.31
C HIS A 292 -1.40 -17.13 2.78
N ALA A 293 -1.77 -15.96 2.25
CA ALA A 293 -1.85 -15.67 0.82
C ALA A 293 -1.08 -14.38 0.50
N ASP A 294 -0.02 -14.49 -0.31
CA ASP A 294 0.80 -13.35 -0.72
C ASP A 294 0.63 -13.12 -2.24
N PHE A 295 -0.05 -12.03 -2.60
CA PHE A 295 -0.30 -11.64 -3.99
C PHE A 295 0.81 -10.72 -4.49
N PHE A 296 1.63 -11.20 -5.41
CA PHE A 296 2.69 -10.45 -6.08
C PHE A 296 2.19 -9.91 -7.42
N LEU A 297 1.66 -8.68 -7.43
CA LEU A 297 1.08 -8.07 -8.62
C LEU A 297 2.18 -7.69 -9.59
N ASN A 298 2.09 -8.12 -10.86
CA ASN A 298 3.14 -7.89 -11.85
C ASN A 298 4.54 -8.36 -11.35
N GLY A 299 4.57 -9.41 -10.53
CA GLY A 299 5.79 -9.92 -9.89
C GLY A 299 6.13 -9.28 -8.55
N GLY A 300 5.32 -8.31 -8.11
CA GLY A 300 5.49 -7.57 -6.87
C GLY A 300 6.44 -6.38 -6.97
N MET A 301 6.88 -6.01 -8.17
CA MET A 301 7.88 -4.95 -8.44
C MET A 301 7.22 -3.80 -9.21
N ASP A 302 7.80 -3.35 -10.32
CA ASP A 302 7.26 -2.27 -11.16
C ASP A 302 5.80 -2.53 -11.61
N GLN A 303 4.90 -1.59 -11.33
CA GLN A 303 3.49 -1.69 -11.65
C GLN A 303 3.14 -0.97 -12.95
N ALA A 304 2.20 -1.54 -13.71
CA ALA A 304 1.73 -0.94 -14.95
C ALA A 304 1.22 0.50 -14.72
N GLY A 305 1.67 1.45 -15.54
CA GLY A 305 1.29 2.86 -15.45
C GLY A 305 2.07 3.69 -14.43
N CYS A 306 2.97 3.09 -13.65
CA CYS A 306 3.96 3.83 -12.87
C CYS A 306 5.19 4.08 -13.76
N SER A 307 5.32 5.29 -14.32
CA SER A 307 6.39 5.62 -15.27
C SER A 307 7.68 6.04 -14.56
N ARG A 308 8.80 5.39 -14.90
CA ARG A 308 10.16 5.88 -14.61
C ARG A 308 10.54 7.02 -15.57
N SER A 309 9.94 8.20 -15.40
CA SER A 309 10.33 9.37 -16.20
C SER A 309 11.64 9.97 -15.66
N ARG A 310 12.54 10.39 -16.57
CA ARG A 310 13.76 11.15 -16.24
C ARG A 310 13.47 12.49 -15.53
N PHE A 311 12.23 12.97 -15.59
CA PHE A 311 11.78 14.25 -15.04
C PHE A 311 10.83 14.10 -13.83
N THR A 312 10.37 12.90 -13.51
CA THR A 312 9.63 12.64 -12.26
C THR A 312 10.62 12.37 -11.15
N SER A 313 10.41 12.97 -9.97
CA SER A 313 11.25 12.68 -8.81
C SER A 313 11.22 11.18 -8.52
N MET A 314 12.39 10.59 -8.20
CA MET A 314 12.52 9.18 -7.83
C MET A 314 11.49 8.77 -6.76
N TYR A 315 11.23 9.67 -5.80
CA TYR A 315 10.21 9.51 -4.77
C TYR A 315 8.77 9.37 -5.32
N SER A 316 8.40 10.09 -6.37
CA SER A 316 7.04 10.01 -6.95
C SER A 316 6.75 8.66 -7.59
N TYR A 317 7.78 8.00 -8.13
CA TYR A 317 7.66 6.70 -8.76
C TYR A 317 7.46 5.60 -7.72
N VAL A 318 8.34 5.54 -6.72
CA VAL A 318 8.28 4.54 -5.65
C VAL A 318 6.95 4.65 -4.89
N ILE A 319 6.44 5.88 -4.67
CA ILE A 319 5.10 6.08 -4.10
C ILE A 319 3.99 5.52 -5.01
N CYS A 320 4.13 5.56 -6.33
CA CYS A 320 3.12 5.04 -7.26
C CYS A 320 3.00 3.51 -7.16
N ASP A 321 4.13 2.81 -7.20
CA ASP A 321 4.19 1.35 -7.05
C ASP A 321 3.72 0.96 -5.65
N HIS A 322 4.25 1.62 -4.62
CA HIS A 322 3.93 1.34 -3.21
C HIS A 322 2.44 1.52 -2.87
N MET A 323 1.79 2.50 -3.48
CA MET A 323 0.36 2.75 -3.28
C MET A 323 -0.54 1.91 -4.21
N ARG A 324 0.02 1.13 -5.14
CA ARG A 324 -0.77 0.31 -6.07
C ARG A 324 -1.57 -0.76 -5.34
N ALA A 325 -1.01 -1.40 -4.30
CA ALA A 325 -1.73 -2.39 -3.49
C ALA A 325 -3.05 -1.84 -2.96
N LEU A 326 -3.07 -0.60 -2.49
CA LEU A 326 -4.28 0.08 -2.00
C LEU A 326 -5.31 0.29 -3.11
N HIS A 327 -4.88 0.82 -4.26
CA HIS A 327 -5.78 1.06 -5.39
C HIS A 327 -6.39 -0.24 -5.92
N ILE A 328 -5.59 -1.31 -5.97
CA ILE A 328 -6.03 -2.65 -6.34
C ILE A 328 -7.05 -3.18 -5.34
N TYR A 329 -6.79 -3.03 -4.04
CA TYR A 329 -7.73 -3.46 -3.01
C TYR A 329 -9.07 -2.72 -3.11
N ILE A 330 -9.06 -1.39 -3.24
CA ILE A 330 -10.28 -0.58 -3.45
C ILE A 330 -11.03 -1.03 -4.71
N SER A 331 -10.32 -1.29 -5.82
CA SER A 331 -10.91 -1.79 -7.07
C SER A 331 -11.53 -3.18 -6.89
N ALA A 332 -10.85 -4.07 -6.15
CA ALA A 332 -11.33 -5.42 -5.86
C ALA A 332 -12.64 -5.42 -5.07
N LEU A 333 -12.81 -4.47 -4.14
CA LEU A 333 -14.06 -4.28 -3.39
C LEU A 333 -15.24 -3.97 -4.33
N ASN A 334 -15.01 -3.20 -5.39
CA ASN A 334 -16.08 -2.88 -6.36
C ASN A 334 -16.60 -4.13 -7.12
N GLY A 335 -15.81 -5.21 -7.18
CA GLY A 335 -16.26 -6.50 -7.72
C GLY A 335 -16.42 -6.56 -9.24
N THR A 336 -16.11 -5.49 -9.98
CA THR A 336 -16.18 -5.47 -11.45
C THR A 336 -15.10 -6.32 -12.11
N CYS A 337 -14.01 -6.60 -11.39
CA CYS A 337 -12.89 -7.39 -11.88
C CYS A 337 -12.49 -8.48 -10.87
N PRO A 338 -12.49 -9.77 -11.26
CA PRO A 338 -12.03 -10.83 -10.39
C PRO A 338 -10.50 -10.88 -10.38
N LEU A 339 -9.87 -10.05 -9.56
CA LEU A 339 -8.41 -10.00 -9.32
C LEU A 339 -7.93 -11.30 -8.66
N THR A 340 -7.62 -12.28 -9.50
CA THR A 340 -7.42 -13.68 -9.14
C THR A 340 -5.93 -14.03 -9.21
N GLY A 341 -5.38 -14.52 -8.12
CA GLY A 341 -3.98 -14.96 -8.04
C GLY A 341 -3.80 -16.43 -8.42
N ILE A 342 -2.75 -16.72 -9.19
CA ILE A 342 -2.36 -18.07 -9.58
C ILE A 342 -1.18 -18.51 -8.71
N PRO A 343 -1.27 -19.64 -7.97
CA PRO A 343 -0.17 -20.15 -7.17
C PRO A 343 0.96 -20.59 -8.09
N CYS A 344 2.17 -20.13 -7.80
CA CYS A 344 3.36 -20.52 -8.54
C CYS A 344 4.60 -20.48 -7.66
N SER A 345 5.63 -21.25 -8.02
CA SER A 345 6.93 -21.26 -7.32
C SER A 345 7.67 -19.93 -7.45
N SER A 346 7.62 -19.33 -8.64
CA SER A 346 8.30 -18.08 -8.97
C SER A 346 7.51 -17.27 -10.00
N TYR A 347 7.80 -15.97 -10.06
CA TYR A 347 7.22 -15.12 -11.10
C TYR A 347 7.70 -15.51 -12.51
N GLU A 348 8.93 -16.00 -12.64
CA GLU A 348 9.48 -16.49 -13.91
C GLU A 348 8.71 -17.72 -14.41
N ASP A 349 8.42 -18.68 -13.54
CA ASP A 349 7.61 -19.86 -13.88
C ASP A 349 6.20 -19.47 -14.30
N PHE A 350 5.62 -18.48 -13.61
CA PHE A 350 4.32 -17.92 -13.94
C PHE A 350 4.31 -17.28 -15.34
N LEU A 351 5.32 -16.45 -15.67
CA LEU A 351 5.45 -15.84 -17.00
C LEU A 351 5.71 -16.88 -18.11
N LYS A 352 6.43 -17.97 -17.80
CA LYS A 352 6.65 -19.09 -18.73
C LYS A 352 5.45 -20.01 -18.90
N GLY A 353 4.31 -19.72 -18.28
CA GLY A 353 3.10 -20.53 -18.38
C GLY A 353 3.22 -21.90 -17.70
N ARG A 354 4.15 -22.07 -16.75
CA ARG A 354 4.28 -23.33 -15.99
C ARG A 354 3.21 -23.49 -14.91
N CYS A 355 2.50 -22.41 -14.60
CA CYS A 355 1.42 -22.36 -13.61
C CYS A 355 0.15 -21.82 -14.29
N LEU A 356 -0.81 -22.71 -14.58
CA LEU A 356 -1.96 -22.41 -15.44
C LEU A 356 -3.28 -22.25 -14.70
N GLY A 357 -3.30 -22.48 -13.40
CA GLY A 357 -4.52 -22.39 -12.60
C GLY A 357 -4.29 -22.86 -11.17
N CYS A 358 -5.39 -23.14 -10.48
CA CYS A 358 -5.36 -23.53 -9.07
C CYS A 358 -5.98 -24.92 -8.90
N PRO A 359 -5.52 -25.71 -7.91
CA PRO A 359 -6.22 -26.90 -7.49
C PRO A 359 -7.52 -26.47 -6.79
N GLY A 360 -8.59 -26.27 -7.57
CA GLY A 360 -9.88 -25.74 -7.12
C GLY A 360 -10.06 -24.25 -7.43
N ARG A 361 -10.72 -23.52 -6.53
CA ARG A 361 -11.00 -22.10 -6.71
C ARG A 361 -9.72 -21.29 -6.47
N CYS A 362 -9.34 -20.48 -7.47
CA CYS A 362 -8.21 -19.59 -7.30
C CYS A 362 -8.47 -18.49 -6.27
N PRO A 363 -7.47 -18.17 -5.42
CA PRO A 363 -7.60 -17.08 -4.47
C PRO A 363 -7.84 -15.74 -5.14
N ARG A 364 -8.62 -14.87 -4.50
CA ARG A 364 -8.98 -13.54 -5.00
C ARG A 364 -8.76 -12.47 -3.95
N ILE A 365 -8.23 -11.34 -4.39
CA ILE A 365 -8.16 -10.13 -3.56
C ILE A 365 -9.58 -9.63 -3.28
N GLY A 366 -9.86 -9.19 -2.05
CA GLY A 366 -11.14 -8.60 -1.65
C GLY A 366 -11.61 -9.05 -0.27
N LEU A 367 -12.93 -9.18 -0.07
CA LEU A 367 -13.53 -9.58 1.21
C LEU A 367 -14.02 -11.03 1.26
N LEU A 368 -13.63 -11.86 0.28
CA LEU A 368 -13.96 -13.29 0.32
C LEU A 368 -13.26 -13.93 1.52
N GLU A 369 -13.97 -14.78 2.27
CA GLU A 369 -13.41 -15.52 3.41
C GLU A 369 -12.18 -16.31 2.97
N ASN A 370 -11.08 -16.17 3.71
CA ASN A 370 -9.75 -16.72 3.40
C ASN A 370 -9.31 -16.52 1.94
N SER A 371 -9.75 -15.43 1.33
CA SER A 371 -9.55 -15.09 -0.08
C SER A 371 -10.01 -16.19 -1.04
N GLY A 372 -10.93 -17.05 -0.62
CA GLY A 372 -11.47 -18.17 -1.41
C GLY A 372 -10.68 -19.48 -1.28
N LEU A 373 -9.67 -19.52 -0.41
CA LEU A 373 -8.98 -20.76 -0.06
C LEU A 373 -9.93 -21.67 0.72
N THR A 374 -10.11 -22.89 0.23
CA THR A 374 -11.01 -23.90 0.81
C THR A 374 -10.27 -25.01 1.57
N VAL A 375 -8.94 -24.95 1.62
CA VAL A 375 -8.09 -25.98 2.24
C VAL A 375 -7.89 -25.68 3.73
N PHE A 376 -8.17 -26.66 4.58
CA PHE A 376 -7.91 -26.63 6.03
C PHE A 376 -7.05 -27.83 6.46
N PRO A 377 -6.02 -27.64 7.32
CA PRO A 377 -5.52 -26.35 7.84
C PRO A 377 -5.02 -25.46 6.70
N LEU A 378 -5.05 -24.13 6.91
CA LEU A 378 -4.56 -23.20 5.90
C LEU A 378 -3.11 -23.56 5.56
N PRO A 379 -2.77 -23.63 4.27
CA PRO A 379 -1.44 -24.06 3.85
C PRO A 379 -0.38 -23.06 4.31
N GLN A 380 0.88 -23.51 4.28
CA GLN A 380 2.04 -22.60 4.40
C GLN A 380 1.92 -21.43 3.40
N PRO A 381 2.58 -20.28 3.67
CA PRO A 381 2.52 -19.09 2.84
C PRO A 381 2.56 -19.40 1.34
N LYS A 382 1.52 -19.00 0.61
CA LYS A 382 1.42 -19.23 -0.84
C LYS A 382 1.74 -17.97 -1.60
N LYS A 383 2.76 -18.03 -2.45
CA LYS A 383 3.02 -17.01 -3.48
C LYS A 383 2.00 -17.14 -4.60
N LEU A 384 1.25 -16.08 -4.82
CA LEU A 384 0.20 -15.95 -5.81
C LEU A 384 0.59 -14.84 -6.78
N PHE A 385 0.56 -15.12 -8.08
CA PHE A 385 0.93 -14.15 -9.10
C PHE A 385 -0.26 -13.80 -9.98
N LEU A 386 -0.33 -12.54 -10.37
CA LEU A 386 -1.27 -12.03 -11.35
C LEU A 386 -0.73 -10.79 -12.04
N LEU A 387 -1.12 -10.62 -13.30
CA LEU A 387 -0.86 -9.40 -14.05
C LEU A 387 -2.00 -8.42 -13.83
N THR A 388 -1.70 -7.12 -13.88
CA THR A 388 -2.70 -6.05 -13.79
C THR A 388 -2.42 -4.99 -14.84
N THR A 389 -3.47 -4.33 -15.33
CA THR A 389 -3.34 -3.20 -16.25
C THR A 389 -3.01 -1.91 -15.51
N SER A 390 -2.74 -0.83 -16.25
CA SER A 390 -2.28 0.44 -15.67
C SER A 390 -3.36 1.26 -14.95
N ALA A 391 -4.64 1.00 -15.23
CA ALA A 391 -5.77 1.80 -14.76
C ALA A 391 -6.91 0.91 -14.22
N PRO A 392 -7.75 1.43 -13.29
CA PRO A 392 -8.93 0.71 -12.80
C PRO A 392 -9.83 0.26 -13.96
N PRO A 393 -10.43 -0.95 -13.90
CA PRO A 393 -10.48 -1.84 -12.74
C PRO A 393 -9.27 -2.78 -12.61
N PHE A 394 -8.17 -2.50 -13.33
CA PHE A 394 -6.90 -3.23 -13.31
C PHE A 394 -6.96 -4.68 -13.81
N CYS A 395 -8.01 -5.03 -14.55
CA CYS A 395 -8.15 -6.36 -15.11
C CYS A 395 -7.04 -6.70 -16.10
N ALA A 396 -6.51 -7.92 -15.97
CA ALA A 396 -5.79 -8.61 -17.01
C ALA A 396 -6.32 -10.04 -17.11
N HIS A 397 -6.29 -10.61 -18.31
CA HIS A 397 -6.69 -12.00 -18.57
C HIS A 397 -5.46 -12.81 -18.95
N HIS A 398 -5.31 -13.96 -18.32
CA HIS A 398 -4.20 -14.86 -18.60
C HIS A 398 -4.69 -15.91 -19.59
N ILE A 399 -4.06 -15.95 -20.76
CA ILE A 399 -4.38 -16.90 -21.83
C ILE A 399 -3.08 -17.61 -22.20
N LEU A 400 -3.06 -18.93 -22.07
CA LEU A 400 -1.98 -19.74 -22.63
C LEU A 400 -2.29 -20.06 -24.09
N VAL A 401 -1.36 -19.70 -24.98
CA VAL A 401 -1.40 -20.11 -26.38
C VAL A 401 -0.26 -21.09 -26.61
N GLN A 402 -0.59 -22.36 -26.86
CA GLN A 402 0.38 -23.39 -27.23
C GLN A 402 0.30 -23.62 -28.73
N LEU A 403 1.44 -23.50 -29.41
CA LEU A 403 1.56 -23.79 -30.84
C LEU A 403 2.42 -25.01 -31.04
N GLU A 404 1.88 -26.00 -31.74
CA GLU A 404 2.61 -27.16 -32.19
C GLU A 404 2.98 -26.95 -33.66
N VAL A 405 4.28 -26.97 -33.95
CA VAL A 405 4.81 -26.77 -35.30
C VAL A 405 5.47 -28.06 -35.74
N PHE A 406 5.11 -28.55 -36.92
CA PHE A 406 5.73 -29.75 -37.54
C PHE A 406 6.96 -29.36 -38.36
N LEU A 407 7.82 -30.33 -38.67
CA LEU A 407 8.98 -30.14 -39.54
C LEU A 407 8.55 -29.49 -40.86
N LEU A 408 9.12 -28.32 -41.13
CA LEU A 408 8.95 -27.60 -42.39
C LEU A 408 10.24 -27.75 -43.19
N ASP A 409 10.11 -28.03 -44.49
CA ASP A 409 11.24 -28.04 -45.42
C ASP A 409 11.85 -26.64 -45.64
N LYS A 410 11.23 -25.58 -45.09
CA LYS A 410 11.61 -24.16 -45.21
C LYS A 410 11.35 -23.41 -43.90
N SER A 411 12.07 -22.31 -43.66
CA SER A 411 11.77 -21.41 -42.54
C SER A 411 10.44 -20.69 -42.74
N ALA A 412 9.59 -20.64 -41.71
CA ALA A 412 8.35 -19.87 -41.69
C ALA A 412 8.33 -18.96 -40.46
N GLU A 413 7.81 -17.74 -40.61
CA GLU A 413 7.52 -16.82 -39.50
C GLU A 413 6.06 -17.04 -39.08
N VAL A 414 5.82 -17.30 -37.80
CA VAL A 414 4.47 -17.55 -37.28
C VAL A 414 3.95 -16.28 -36.62
N GLN A 415 2.80 -15.80 -37.09
CA GLN A 415 2.09 -14.69 -36.46
C GLN A 415 0.78 -15.18 -35.86
N VAL A 416 0.61 -14.96 -34.56
CA VAL A 416 -0.64 -15.21 -33.84
C VAL A 416 -1.38 -13.89 -33.69
N ILE A 417 -2.67 -13.89 -34.04
CA ILE A 417 -3.54 -12.74 -33.87
C ILE A 417 -4.63 -13.12 -32.87
N LEU A 418 -4.62 -12.50 -31.70
CA LEU A 418 -5.68 -12.63 -30.71
C LEU A 418 -6.70 -11.52 -30.94
N ARG A 419 -7.99 -11.89 -31.04
CA ARG A 419 -9.11 -10.96 -31.19
C ARG A 419 -10.24 -11.35 -30.25
N THR A 420 -10.85 -10.38 -29.59
CA THR A 420 -12.09 -10.60 -28.84
C THR A 420 -13.27 -10.57 -29.80
N GLY A 421 -14.16 -11.57 -29.74
CA GLY A 421 -15.35 -11.61 -30.61
C GLY A 421 -16.20 -10.34 -30.44
N GLY A 422 -16.56 -9.70 -31.57
CA GLY A 422 -17.38 -8.48 -31.58
C GLY A 422 -16.63 -7.16 -31.35
N HIS A 423 -15.33 -7.19 -31.07
CA HIS A 423 -14.53 -6.00 -30.75
C HIS A 423 -13.22 -5.97 -31.57
N PRO A 424 -13.24 -5.44 -32.81
CA PRO A 424 -12.05 -5.42 -33.68
C PRO A 424 -10.90 -4.55 -33.13
N GLU A 425 -11.19 -3.60 -32.22
CA GLU A 425 -10.15 -2.81 -31.53
C GLU A 425 -9.25 -3.59 -30.57
N THR A 426 -9.58 -4.85 -30.22
CA THR A 426 -8.76 -5.65 -29.29
C THR A 426 -7.75 -6.57 -29.98
N GLU A 427 -7.44 -6.30 -31.26
CA GLU A 427 -6.50 -7.10 -32.02
C GLU A 427 -5.07 -6.97 -31.48
N GLN A 428 -4.53 -8.06 -30.93
CA GLN A 428 -3.14 -8.17 -30.53
C GLN A 428 -2.39 -9.11 -31.48
N ARG A 429 -1.35 -8.57 -32.13
CA ARG A 429 -0.48 -9.33 -33.05
C ARG A 429 0.79 -9.75 -32.33
N LEU A 430 1.04 -11.04 -32.27
CA LEU A 430 2.23 -11.65 -31.70
C LEU A 430 3.01 -12.29 -32.84
N ARG A 431 4.23 -11.81 -33.10
CA ARG A 431 5.18 -12.48 -34.00
C ARG A 431 6.05 -13.40 -33.14
N LEU A 432 6.14 -14.66 -33.53
CA LEU A 432 6.84 -15.72 -32.79
C LEU A 432 8.18 -16.06 -33.45
#